data_AF-A0A7J3ZBY2-F1
#
_entry.id   AF-A0A7J3ZBY2-F1
#
_cell.length_a   1.000
_cell.length_b   1.000
_cell.length_c   1.000
_cell.angle_alpha   90.00
_cell.angle_beta   90.00
_cell.angle_gamma   90.00
#
_symmetry.space_group_name_H-M   'P 1'
#
loop_
_entity.id
_entity.type
_entity.pdbx_description
1 polymer ?
#
loop_
_entity_poly.entity_id
_entity_poly.type
_entity_poly.pdbx_seq_one_letter_code
_entity_poly.pdbx_strand_id
1 'polypeptide(L)'
;MGLYAGLTVYLGFAILAIRNISRERLGMLNAMAGGLLGYLFAEISIELVEKPEEMAREGRWLDYTIYAVTTSVALIATLLILAYIERRLKTRSAAAREWARLGLRMDPWTLSLLLSIGLGIHNLGEGLGIGSALSVADLGLAILLSIGFAIHNVTEGFAISSPLLAVKLARKLPDGGLAIAITSRGLVTKLLILGLIAGGPTAVGALILSSAPPNELIIDVAMTSAAASIIYSVFNMNLSAMGQLKGDPVRFWFSIFLGFIIAIAVETALATMNLPI
;
A
#
# COMPACT_ATOMS: atom_id res chain seq x y z
N MET A 1 19.39 1.80 -5.49
CA MET A 1 18.60 0.74 -4.84
C MET A 1 17.20 1.25 -4.48
N GLY A 2 17.05 2.18 -3.53
CA GLY A 2 15.72 2.74 -3.18
C GLY A 2 14.90 3.29 -4.37
N LEU A 3 15.53 4.05 -5.28
CA LEU A 3 14.84 4.50 -6.51
C LEU A 3 14.42 3.35 -7.42
N TYR A 4 15.25 2.32 -7.55
CA TYR A 4 14.91 1.13 -8.36
C TYR A 4 13.70 0.41 -7.78
N ALA A 5 13.72 0.13 -6.48
CA ALA A 5 12.60 -0.50 -5.77
C ALA A 5 11.32 0.34 -5.94
N GLY A 6 11.36 1.63 -5.60
CA GLY A 6 10.18 2.50 -5.68
C GLY A 6 9.60 2.67 -7.08
N LEU A 7 10.43 2.69 -8.14
CA LEU A 7 9.92 2.81 -9.52
C LEU A 7 9.14 1.58 -9.99
N THR A 8 9.27 0.43 -9.33
CA THR A 8 8.52 -0.78 -9.73
C THR A 8 7.02 -0.68 -9.44
N VAL A 9 6.56 0.28 -8.62
CA VAL A 9 5.13 0.61 -8.45
C VAL A 9 4.44 0.82 -9.80
N TYR A 10 5.13 1.45 -10.75
CA TYR A 10 4.57 1.68 -12.08
C TYR A 10 4.26 0.40 -12.86
N LEU A 11 4.96 -0.71 -12.59
CA LEU A 11 4.69 -1.99 -13.24
C LEU A 11 3.33 -2.55 -12.81
N GLY A 12 2.91 -2.30 -11.56
CA GLY A 12 1.60 -2.69 -11.06
C GLY A 12 0.42 -2.01 -11.79
N PHE A 13 0.67 -0.86 -12.43
CA PHE A 13 -0.35 -0.16 -13.23
C PHE A 13 -0.71 -0.91 -14.52
N ALA A 14 0.02 -1.97 -14.88
CA ALA A 14 -0.28 -2.82 -16.04
C ALA A 14 -1.69 -3.44 -15.98
N ILE A 15 -2.30 -3.56 -14.79
CA ILE A 15 -3.70 -4.01 -14.67
C ILE A 15 -4.68 -3.11 -15.44
N LEU A 16 -4.33 -1.84 -15.64
CA LEU A 16 -5.07 -0.90 -16.48
C LEU A 16 -5.04 -1.26 -17.96
N ALA A 17 -4.31 -2.29 -18.41
CA ALA A 17 -4.45 -2.85 -19.75
C ALA A 17 -5.78 -3.60 -19.94
N ILE A 18 -6.43 -4.06 -18.86
CA ILE A 18 -7.73 -4.77 -18.93
C ILE A 18 -8.78 -3.86 -19.59
N ARG A 19 -9.21 -4.21 -20.81
CA ARG A 19 -10.17 -3.40 -21.59
C ARG A 19 -11.61 -3.57 -21.12
N ASN A 20 -11.99 -4.81 -20.82
CA ASN A 20 -13.36 -5.18 -20.45
C ASN A 20 -13.40 -5.72 -19.02
N ILE A 21 -14.00 -4.96 -18.13
CA ILE A 21 -14.19 -5.34 -16.73
C ILE A 21 -15.65 -5.23 -16.35
N SER A 22 -16.17 -6.25 -15.67
CA SER A 22 -17.48 -6.19 -15.01
C SER A 22 -17.34 -5.58 -13.62
N ARG A 23 -18.44 -5.05 -13.07
CA ARG A 23 -18.47 -4.57 -11.68
C ARG A 23 -18.02 -5.64 -10.69
N GLU A 24 -18.41 -6.89 -10.92
CA GLU A 24 -18.01 -8.03 -10.10
C GLU A 24 -16.50 -8.27 -10.13
N ARG A 25 -15.90 -8.36 -11.33
CA ARG A 25 -14.45 -8.56 -11.47
C ARG A 25 -13.65 -7.42 -10.85
N LEU A 26 -14.14 -6.18 -10.96
CA LEU A 26 -13.55 -5.03 -10.27
C LEU A 26 -13.55 -5.24 -8.74
N GLY A 27 -14.69 -5.69 -8.19
CA GLY A 27 -14.82 -6.04 -6.79
C GLY A 27 -13.84 -7.11 -6.34
N MET A 28 -13.74 -8.20 -7.11
CA MET A 28 -12.80 -9.29 -6.83
C MET A 28 -11.34 -8.81 -6.87
N LEU A 29 -10.95 -8.04 -7.88
CA LEU A 29 -9.57 -7.50 -7.98
C LEU A 29 -9.25 -6.56 -6.81
N ASN A 30 -10.18 -5.69 -6.41
CA ASN A 30 -9.98 -4.82 -5.25
C ASN A 30 -9.89 -5.61 -3.95
N ALA A 31 -10.73 -6.64 -3.75
CA ALA A 31 -10.64 -7.51 -2.58
C ALA A 31 -9.32 -8.28 -2.55
N MET A 32 -8.86 -8.77 -3.70
CA MET A 32 -7.57 -9.45 -3.85
C MET A 32 -6.40 -8.52 -3.52
N ALA A 33 -6.43 -7.26 -3.99
CA ALA A 33 -5.46 -6.25 -3.61
C ALA A 33 -5.46 -6.00 -2.09
N GLY A 34 -6.64 -5.90 -1.47
CA GLY A 34 -6.74 -5.76 -0.02
C GLY A 34 -6.21 -6.99 0.74
N GLY A 35 -6.32 -8.19 0.18
CA GLY A 35 -5.70 -9.40 0.71
C GLY A 35 -4.17 -9.41 0.63
N LEU A 36 -3.60 -8.98 -0.51
CA LEU A 36 -2.16 -8.77 -0.69
C LEU A 36 -1.60 -7.81 0.37
N LEU A 37 -2.21 -6.63 0.48
CA LEU A 37 -1.84 -5.64 1.49
C LEU A 37 -2.04 -6.17 2.93
N GLY A 38 -3.07 -7.00 3.15
CA GLY A 38 -3.33 -7.61 4.45
C GLY A 38 -2.22 -8.55 4.91
N TYR A 39 -1.58 -9.27 3.97
CA TYR A 39 -0.41 -10.10 4.27
C TYR A 39 0.79 -9.24 4.68
N LEU A 40 1.10 -8.18 3.91
CA LEU A 40 2.20 -7.26 4.23
C LEU A 40 2.04 -6.62 5.61
N PHE A 41 0.80 -6.23 5.97
CA PHE A 41 0.50 -5.75 7.31
C PHE A 41 0.80 -6.81 8.39
N ALA A 42 0.42 -8.07 8.16
CA ALA A 42 0.62 -9.13 9.14
C ALA A 42 2.12 -9.39 9.38
N GLU A 43 2.93 -9.40 8.32
CA GLU A 43 4.37 -9.58 8.37
C GLU A 43 5.06 -8.50 9.22
N ILE A 44 4.83 -7.22 8.89
CA ILE A 44 5.43 -6.10 9.63
C ILE A 44 4.94 -6.08 11.08
N SER A 45 3.69 -6.47 11.33
CA SER A 45 3.13 -6.50 12.69
C SER A 45 3.81 -7.53 13.58
N ILE A 46 4.29 -8.65 13.03
CA ILE A 46 5.02 -9.66 13.79
C ILE A 46 6.35 -9.07 14.28
N GLU A 47 7.13 -8.48 13.36
CA GLU A 47 8.42 -7.86 13.67
C GLU A 47 8.31 -6.75 14.74
N LEU A 48 7.27 -5.90 14.63
CA LEU A 48 7.00 -4.81 15.59
C LEU A 48 6.69 -5.29 17.01
N VAL A 49 6.22 -6.54 17.19
CA VAL A 49 5.87 -7.08 18.51
C VAL A 49 7.02 -7.90 19.09
N GLU A 50 7.78 -8.63 18.27
CA GLU A 50 8.87 -9.50 18.72
C GLU A 50 9.93 -8.75 19.51
N LYS A 51 10.35 -7.58 19.03
CA LYS A 51 11.43 -6.80 19.65
C LYS A 51 11.07 -6.24 21.04
N PRO A 52 9.92 -5.55 21.23
CA PRO A 52 9.49 -5.16 22.57
C PRO A 52 9.31 -6.36 23.52
N GLU A 53 8.82 -7.50 23.03
CA GLU A 53 8.69 -8.71 23.85
C GLU A 53 10.05 -9.23 24.35
N GLU A 54 11.07 -9.22 23.49
CA GLU A 54 12.44 -9.59 23.87
C GLU A 54 12.97 -8.67 24.98
N MET A 55 12.82 -7.35 24.84
CA MET A 55 13.22 -6.38 25.87
C MET A 55 12.53 -6.65 27.21
N ALA A 56 11.25 -6.99 27.20
CA ALA A 56 10.52 -7.33 28.41
C ALA A 56 11.05 -8.62 29.07
N ARG A 57 11.35 -9.66 28.28
CA ARG A 57 11.93 -10.93 28.77
C ARG A 57 13.31 -10.74 29.38
N GLU A 58 14.12 -9.83 28.83
CA GLU A 58 15.43 -9.45 29.36
C GLU A 58 15.37 -8.56 30.61
N GLY A 59 14.18 -8.13 31.04
CA GLY A 59 13.99 -7.23 32.17
C GLY A 59 14.28 -5.76 31.85
N ARG A 60 14.41 -5.39 30.57
CA ARG A 60 14.64 -4.02 30.08
C ARG A 60 13.33 -3.25 29.98
N TRP A 61 12.62 -3.13 31.10
CA TRP A 61 11.27 -2.55 31.16
C TRP A 61 11.19 -1.08 30.71
N LEU A 62 12.25 -0.30 30.90
CA LEU A 62 12.30 1.08 30.43
C LEU A 62 12.29 1.13 28.90
N ASP A 63 13.13 0.33 28.24
CA ASP A 63 13.21 0.27 26.78
C ASP A 63 11.90 -0.26 26.19
N TYR A 64 11.36 -1.33 26.77
CA TYR A 64 10.02 -1.83 26.42
C TYR A 64 8.97 -0.72 26.49
N THR A 65 8.95 0.06 27.57
CA THR A 65 7.96 1.13 27.75
C THR A 65 8.14 2.22 26.70
N ILE A 66 9.39 2.59 26.38
CA ILE A 66 9.70 3.58 25.34
C ILE A 66 9.18 3.09 23.99
N TYR A 67 9.49 1.86 23.59
CA TYR A 67 9.01 1.27 22.34
C TYR A 67 7.48 1.19 22.33
N ALA A 68 6.85 0.58 23.33
CA ALA A 68 5.40 0.45 23.41
C ALA A 68 4.66 1.80 23.28
N VAL A 69 5.14 2.85 23.96
CA VAL A 69 4.56 4.20 23.87
C VAL A 69 4.78 4.81 22.49
N THR A 70 5.99 4.75 21.96
CA THR A 70 6.32 5.35 20.66
C THR A 70 5.61 4.66 19.51
N THR A 71 5.57 3.33 19.47
CA THR A 71 4.77 2.52 18.55
C THR A 71 3.29 2.92 18.64
N SER A 72 2.71 2.95 19.85
CA SER A 72 1.29 3.32 20.03
C SER A 72 0.96 4.72 19.50
N VAL A 73 1.82 5.70 19.82
CA VAL A 73 1.65 7.08 19.35
C VAL A 73 1.80 7.17 17.84
N ALA A 74 2.82 6.53 17.24
CA ALA A 74 3.04 6.53 15.80
C ALA A 74 1.89 5.89 15.02
N LEU A 75 1.36 4.78 15.53
CA LEU A 75 0.20 4.09 14.95
C LEU A 75 -1.03 4.99 14.94
N ILE A 76 -1.39 5.55 16.11
CA ILE A 76 -2.57 6.42 16.24
C ILE A 76 -2.40 7.69 15.39
N ALA A 77 -1.23 8.34 15.46
CA ALA A 77 -0.96 9.55 14.70
C ALA A 77 -1.09 9.30 13.19
N THR A 78 -0.51 8.22 12.68
CA THR A 78 -0.57 7.87 11.25
C THR A 78 -2.00 7.63 10.79
N LEU A 79 -2.78 6.85 11.55
CA LEU A 79 -4.20 6.60 11.23
C LEU A 79 -5.03 7.89 11.25
N LEU A 80 -4.84 8.76 12.24
CA LEU A 80 -5.55 10.03 12.34
C LEU A 80 -5.18 11.00 11.21
N ILE A 81 -3.91 11.05 10.82
CA ILE A 81 -3.43 11.85 9.69
C ILE A 81 -4.08 11.37 8.39
N LEU A 82 -4.06 10.06 8.12
CA LEU A 82 -4.69 9.48 6.92
C LEU A 82 -6.21 9.70 6.91
N ALA A 83 -6.88 9.51 8.04
CA ALA A 83 -8.31 9.79 8.18
C ALA A 83 -8.64 11.28 7.96
N TYR A 84 -7.78 12.19 8.44
CA TYR A 84 -7.90 13.62 8.19
C TYR A 84 -7.73 13.94 6.70
N ILE A 85 -6.72 13.37 6.04
CA ILE A 85 -6.50 13.52 4.59
C ILE A 85 -7.72 13.02 3.82
N GLU A 86 -8.25 11.84 4.14
CA GLU A 86 -9.47 11.30 3.52
C GLU A 86 -10.66 12.24 3.68
N ARG A 87 -10.87 12.78 4.89
CA ARG A 87 -11.94 13.75 5.14
C ARG A 87 -11.78 15.01 4.27
N ARG A 88 -10.55 15.45 4.02
CA ARG A 88 -10.26 16.64 3.19
C ARG A 88 -10.39 16.36 1.70
N LEU A 89 -10.03 15.16 1.25
CA LEU A 89 -10.13 14.74 -0.15
C LEU A 89 -11.55 14.34 -0.57
N LYS A 90 -12.38 13.85 0.37
CA LYS A 90 -13.82 13.62 0.16
C LYS A 90 -14.57 14.95 -0.04
N THR A 91 -14.37 15.57 -1.19
CA THR A 91 -15.19 16.68 -1.68
C THR A 91 -16.48 16.13 -2.30
N ARG A 92 -17.55 16.94 -2.34
CA ARG A 92 -18.81 16.54 -2.99
C ARG A 92 -18.59 16.45 -4.50
N SER A 93 -18.15 15.28 -4.97
CA SER A 93 -18.04 14.99 -6.40
C SER A 93 -19.42 15.13 -7.05
N ALA A 94 -19.50 15.91 -8.13
CA ALA A 94 -20.73 16.00 -8.94
C ALA A 94 -21.16 14.62 -9.48
N ALA A 95 -20.21 13.68 -9.60
CA ALA A 95 -20.41 12.31 -10.05
C ALA A 95 -20.62 11.29 -8.91
N ALA A 96 -20.86 11.75 -7.66
CA ALA A 96 -20.95 10.86 -6.50
C ALA A 96 -22.07 9.80 -6.63
N ARG A 97 -23.21 10.16 -7.24
CA ARG A 97 -24.33 9.24 -7.46
C ARG A 97 -23.98 8.14 -8.45
N GLU A 98 -23.23 8.48 -9.50
CA GLU A 98 -22.78 7.58 -10.55
C GLU A 98 -21.77 6.58 -9.99
N TRP A 99 -20.82 7.03 -9.16
CA TRP A 99 -19.89 6.14 -8.47
C TRP A 99 -20.61 5.20 -7.49
N ALA A 100 -21.61 5.70 -6.76
CA ALA A 100 -22.43 4.87 -5.87
C ALA A 100 -23.19 3.75 -6.63
N ARG A 101 -23.68 4.01 -7.85
CA ARG A 101 -24.30 2.97 -8.71
C ARG A 101 -23.34 1.83 -9.06
N LEU A 102 -22.05 2.13 -9.14
CA LEU A 102 -20.98 1.14 -9.35
C LEU A 102 -20.53 0.46 -8.04
N GLY A 103 -21.11 0.81 -6.89
CA GLY A 103 -20.75 0.27 -5.59
C GLY A 103 -19.51 0.92 -4.97
N LEU A 104 -19.12 2.10 -5.44
CA LEU A 104 -17.99 2.85 -4.88
C LEU A 104 -18.47 3.87 -3.84
N ARG A 105 -17.79 3.91 -2.68
CA ARG A 105 -18.08 4.88 -1.61
C ARG A 105 -17.53 6.29 -1.86
N MET A 106 -16.53 6.38 -2.74
CA MET A 106 -15.82 7.60 -3.09
C MET A 106 -15.38 7.50 -4.55
N ASP A 107 -14.98 8.60 -5.15
CA ASP A 107 -14.48 8.55 -6.53
C ASP A 107 -13.18 7.71 -6.60
N PRO A 108 -12.96 6.97 -7.72
CA PRO A 108 -11.80 6.11 -7.87
C PRO A 108 -10.46 6.83 -7.72
N TRP A 109 -10.39 8.10 -8.11
CA TRP A 109 -9.16 8.88 -8.02
C TRP A 109 -8.80 9.18 -6.58
N THR A 110 -9.75 9.66 -5.77
CA THR A 110 -9.56 9.89 -4.34
C THR A 110 -9.12 8.61 -3.63
N LEU A 111 -9.76 7.48 -3.93
CA LEU A 111 -9.32 6.20 -3.36
C LEU A 111 -7.88 5.86 -3.76
N SER A 112 -7.55 5.97 -5.04
CA SER A 112 -6.19 5.66 -5.53
C SER A 112 -5.13 6.60 -4.96
N LEU A 113 -5.47 7.87 -4.73
CA LEU A 113 -4.59 8.85 -4.09
C LEU A 113 -4.38 8.54 -2.61
N LEU A 114 -5.44 8.17 -1.89
CA LEU A 114 -5.33 7.73 -0.49
C LEU A 114 -4.45 6.48 -0.37
N LEU A 115 -4.63 5.51 -1.26
CA LEU A 115 -3.78 4.32 -1.33
C LEU A 115 -2.33 4.72 -1.65
N SER A 116 -2.11 5.62 -2.61
CA SER A 116 -0.74 6.06 -2.96
C SER A 116 -0.05 6.78 -1.81
N ILE A 117 -0.78 7.61 -1.04
CA ILE A 117 -0.24 8.29 0.15
C ILE A 117 0.07 7.27 1.24
N GLY A 118 -0.86 6.35 1.53
CA GLY A 118 -0.65 5.30 2.53
C GLY A 118 0.55 4.44 2.18
N LEU A 119 0.58 3.87 0.98
CA LEU A 119 1.68 3.03 0.52
C LEU A 119 2.99 3.83 0.35
N GLY A 120 2.92 5.14 0.08
CA GLY A 120 4.09 6.02 0.15
C GLY A 120 4.70 6.15 1.54
N ILE A 121 3.88 6.14 2.60
CA ILE A 121 4.37 6.09 3.99
C ILE A 121 5.04 4.74 4.25
N HIS A 122 4.47 3.64 3.76
CA HIS A 122 5.08 2.32 3.86
C HIS A 122 6.44 2.25 3.14
N ASN A 123 6.48 2.70 1.89
CA ASN A 123 7.67 2.72 1.05
C ASN A 123 8.79 3.63 1.59
N LEU A 124 8.45 4.67 2.36
CA LEU A 124 9.46 5.41 3.12
C LEU A 124 10.21 4.48 4.08
N GLY A 125 9.48 3.61 4.79
CA GLY A 125 10.02 2.59 5.68
C GLY A 125 10.92 1.58 4.97
N GLU A 126 10.48 1.04 3.83
CA GLU A 126 11.30 0.18 2.97
C GLU A 126 12.61 0.86 2.57
N GLY A 127 12.52 2.13 2.16
CA GLY A 127 13.67 2.96 1.84
C GLY A 127 14.63 3.07 3.01
N LEU A 128 14.13 3.35 4.22
CA LEU A 128 14.94 3.42 5.43
C LEU A 128 15.67 2.09 5.71
N GLY A 129 15.03 0.94 5.49
CA GLY A 129 15.67 -0.37 5.57
C GLY A 129 16.86 -0.51 4.62
N ILE A 130 16.69 -0.15 3.34
CA ILE A 130 17.78 -0.13 2.36
C ILE A 130 18.90 0.82 2.80
N GLY A 131 18.55 2.03 3.26
CA GLY A 131 19.50 3.03 3.71
C GLY A 131 20.31 2.57 4.92
N SER A 132 19.67 1.90 5.87
CA SER A 132 20.30 1.32 7.05
C SER A 132 21.32 0.24 6.69
N ALA A 133 20.99 -0.66 5.76
CA ALA A 133 21.93 -1.66 5.27
C ALA A 133 23.14 -1.01 4.57
N LEU A 134 22.91 0.02 3.77
CA LEU A 134 23.99 0.76 3.09
C LEU A 134 24.90 1.52 4.07
N SER A 135 24.38 2.05 5.18
CA SER A 135 25.17 2.82 6.14
C SER A 135 26.16 1.97 6.94
N VAL A 136 25.88 0.67 7.07
CA VAL A 136 26.81 -0.33 7.64
C VAL A 136 27.61 -1.08 6.57
N ALA A 137 27.59 -0.59 5.33
CA ALA A 137 28.28 -1.17 4.16
C ALA A 137 27.87 -2.62 3.83
N ASP A 138 26.68 -3.05 4.24
CA ASP A 138 26.11 -4.35 3.88
C ASP A 138 25.38 -4.25 2.53
N LEU A 139 26.16 -4.36 1.46
CA LEU A 139 25.65 -4.26 0.09
C LEU A 139 24.72 -5.44 -0.25
N GLY A 140 24.99 -6.62 0.29
CA GLY A 140 24.21 -7.82 0.00
C GLY A 140 22.81 -7.73 0.61
N LEU A 141 22.70 -7.30 1.86
CA LEU A 141 21.40 -7.00 2.48
C LEU A 141 20.67 -5.88 1.74
N ALA A 142 21.35 -4.80 1.35
CA ALA A 142 20.73 -3.71 0.59
C ALA A 142 20.18 -4.17 -0.78
N ILE A 143 20.87 -5.09 -1.46
CA ILE A 143 20.39 -5.71 -2.71
C ILE A 143 19.17 -6.59 -2.44
N LEU A 144 19.24 -7.46 -1.43
CA LEU A 144 18.15 -8.34 -1.05
C LEU A 144 16.88 -7.54 -0.75
N LEU A 145 16.97 -6.55 0.14
CA LEU A 145 15.88 -5.64 0.47
C LEU A 145 15.37 -4.92 -0.78
N SER A 146 16.26 -4.39 -1.63
CA SER A 146 15.85 -3.68 -2.84
C SER A 146 15.11 -4.56 -3.85
N ILE A 147 15.39 -5.86 -3.90
CA ILE A 147 14.68 -6.81 -4.79
C ILE A 147 13.35 -7.23 -4.17
N GLY A 148 13.32 -7.55 -2.87
CA GLY A 148 12.09 -7.89 -2.16
C GLY A 148 11.06 -6.76 -2.24
N PHE A 149 11.48 -5.55 -1.86
CA PHE A 149 10.66 -4.34 -1.94
C PHE A 149 10.25 -4.01 -3.38
N ALA A 150 11.11 -4.23 -4.38
CA ALA A 150 10.71 -4.06 -5.78
C ALA A 150 9.51 -4.96 -6.14
N ILE A 151 9.44 -6.17 -5.62
CA ILE A 151 8.34 -7.08 -5.89
C ILE A 151 7.08 -6.67 -5.13
N HIS A 152 7.22 -6.30 -3.85
CA HIS A 152 6.11 -5.76 -3.05
C HIS A 152 5.50 -4.52 -3.73
N ASN A 153 6.33 -3.58 -4.16
CA ASN A 153 5.94 -2.36 -4.88
C ASN A 153 5.13 -2.63 -6.17
N VAL A 154 5.39 -3.72 -6.92
CA VAL A 154 4.52 -4.10 -8.05
C VAL A 154 3.10 -4.40 -7.58
N THR A 155 2.95 -5.12 -6.46
CA THR A 155 1.64 -5.47 -5.89
C THR A 155 0.92 -4.25 -5.32
N GLU A 156 1.66 -3.28 -4.79
CA GLU A 156 1.13 -1.98 -4.38
C GLU A 156 0.61 -1.15 -5.54
N GLY A 157 1.37 -1.11 -6.65
CA GLY A 157 0.91 -0.48 -7.88
C GLY A 157 -0.38 -1.10 -8.42
N PHE A 158 -0.53 -2.41 -8.30
CA PHE A 158 -1.78 -3.11 -8.58
C PHE A 158 -2.93 -2.60 -7.69
N ALA A 159 -2.70 -2.51 -6.38
CA ALA A 159 -3.69 -1.99 -5.43
C ALA A 159 -4.03 -0.51 -5.69
N ILE A 160 -3.06 0.35 -6.00
CA ILE A 160 -3.29 1.77 -6.29
C ILE A 160 -4.15 1.94 -7.54
N SER A 161 -3.89 1.15 -8.58
CA SER A 161 -4.52 1.35 -9.89
C SER A 161 -5.81 0.58 -10.11
N SER A 162 -6.07 -0.50 -9.37
CA SER A 162 -7.27 -1.31 -9.56
C SER A 162 -8.59 -0.54 -9.38
N PRO A 163 -8.74 0.46 -8.47
CA PRO A 163 -9.95 1.27 -8.39
C PRO A 163 -10.22 2.06 -9.67
N LEU A 164 -9.17 2.51 -10.37
CA LEU A 164 -9.27 3.31 -11.59
C LEU A 164 -9.90 2.54 -12.77
N LEU A 165 -9.93 1.20 -12.71
CA LEU A 165 -10.68 0.38 -13.68
C LEU A 165 -12.18 0.72 -13.69
N ALA A 166 -12.73 1.24 -12.60
CA ALA A 166 -14.11 1.72 -12.54
C ALA A 166 -14.41 2.84 -13.54
N VAL A 167 -13.40 3.66 -13.91
CA VAL A 167 -13.55 4.71 -14.92
C VAL A 167 -13.94 4.11 -16.27
N LYS A 168 -13.41 2.92 -16.60
CA LYS A 168 -13.75 2.21 -17.84
C LYS A 168 -15.18 1.68 -17.83
N LEU A 169 -15.62 1.18 -16.67
CA LEU A 169 -17.00 0.70 -16.48
C LEU A 169 -17.99 1.86 -16.60
N ALA A 170 -17.65 3.01 -16.02
CA ALA A 170 -18.49 4.20 -16.05
C ALA A 170 -18.70 4.76 -17.47
N ARG A 171 -17.71 4.66 -18.37
CA ARG A 171 -17.84 5.06 -19.78
C ARG A 171 -18.85 4.24 -20.57
N LYS A 172 -19.24 3.06 -20.08
CA LYS A 172 -20.23 2.17 -20.72
C LYS A 172 -21.67 2.40 -20.19
N LEU A 173 -21.87 3.32 -19.24
CA LEU A 173 -23.20 3.59 -18.68
C LEU A 173 -24.06 4.39 -19.69
N PRO A 174 -25.34 4.00 -19.91
CA PRO A 174 -26.22 4.62 -20.90
C PRO A 174 -26.46 6.13 -20.72
N ASP A 175 -26.51 6.61 -19.46
CA ASP A 175 -27.06 7.95 -19.15
C ASP A 175 -26.04 8.96 -18.58
N GLY A 176 -24.74 8.64 -18.48
CA GLY A 176 -23.82 9.39 -17.59
C GLY A 176 -22.36 9.56 -18.03
N GLY A 177 -22.00 9.15 -19.25
CA GLY A 177 -20.61 9.18 -19.73
C GLY A 177 -19.97 10.58 -19.76
N LEU A 178 -20.76 11.65 -19.91
CA LEU A 178 -20.25 13.01 -20.16
C LEU A 178 -19.59 13.65 -18.92
N ALA A 179 -20.16 13.49 -17.72
CA ALA A 179 -19.59 14.05 -16.49
C ALA A 179 -18.27 13.35 -16.07
N ILE A 180 -18.14 12.05 -16.40
CA ILE A 180 -16.96 11.22 -16.07
C ILE A 180 -15.89 11.32 -17.19
N ALA A 181 -16.28 11.63 -18.43
CA ALA A 181 -15.38 11.86 -19.55
C ALA A 181 -14.48 13.09 -19.34
N ILE A 182 -14.97 14.14 -18.67
CA ILE A 182 -14.20 15.38 -18.39
C ILE A 182 -12.98 15.08 -17.50
N THR A 183 -13.02 14.03 -16.66
CA THR A 183 -11.94 13.66 -15.74
C THR A 183 -10.85 12.78 -16.38
N SER A 184 -11.06 12.34 -17.63
CA SER A 184 -10.20 11.37 -18.34
C SER A 184 -9.01 11.99 -19.07
N ARG A 185 -9.03 13.30 -19.38
CA ARG A 185 -7.88 14.00 -19.95
C ARG A 185 -6.83 14.18 -18.84
N GLY A 186 -5.71 13.47 -18.94
CA GLY A 186 -4.64 13.48 -17.94
C GLY A 186 -4.44 12.18 -17.16
N LEU A 187 -4.98 11.04 -17.59
CA LEU A 187 -4.75 9.75 -16.92
C LEU A 187 -3.26 9.42 -16.76
N VAL A 188 -2.42 9.70 -17.76
CA VAL A 188 -0.98 9.48 -17.68
C VAL A 188 -0.35 10.32 -16.57
N THR A 189 -0.61 11.63 -16.55
CA THR A 189 -0.12 12.54 -15.50
C THR A 189 -0.59 12.10 -14.12
N LYS A 190 -1.85 11.67 -14.02
CA LYS A 190 -2.42 11.11 -12.80
C LYS A 190 -1.65 9.87 -12.32
N LEU A 191 -1.37 8.92 -13.21
CA LEU A 191 -0.58 7.73 -12.86
C LEU A 191 0.86 8.09 -12.48
N LEU A 192 1.50 9.03 -13.19
CA LEU A 192 2.81 9.55 -12.81
C LEU A 192 2.80 10.16 -11.41
N ILE A 193 1.77 10.93 -11.06
CA ILE A 193 1.64 11.49 -9.71
C ILE A 193 1.44 10.38 -8.68
N LEU A 194 0.52 9.44 -8.92
CA LEU A 194 0.24 8.35 -7.98
C LEU A 194 1.49 7.49 -7.73
N GLY A 195 2.17 7.06 -8.80
CA GLY A 195 3.38 6.27 -8.68
C GLY A 195 4.55 7.04 -8.05
N LEU A 196 4.65 8.35 -8.26
CA LEU A 196 5.66 9.17 -7.59
C LEU A 196 5.36 9.32 -6.09
N ILE A 197 4.10 9.53 -5.70
CA ILE A 197 3.70 9.63 -4.30
C ILE A 197 3.92 8.30 -3.57
N ALA A 198 3.61 7.18 -4.22
CA ALA A 198 3.79 5.85 -3.65
C ALA A 198 5.26 5.42 -3.64
N GLY A 199 5.94 5.42 -4.78
CA GLY A 199 7.28 4.85 -4.91
C GLY A 199 8.43 5.81 -4.60
N GLY A 200 8.23 7.12 -4.81
CA GLY A 200 9.26 8.14 -4.57
C GLY A 200 9.83 8.14 -3.14
N PRO A 201 9.01 7.98 -2.08
CA PRO A 201 9.49 7.89 -0.70
C PRO A 201 10.53 6.80 -0.45
N THR A 202 10.54 5.69 -1.20
CA THR A 202 11.59 4.65 -1.10
C THR A 202 12.98 5.21 -1.38
N ALA A 203 13.11 6.07 -2.39
CA ALA A 203 14.39 6.71 -2.71
C ALA A 203 14.79 7.69 -1.60
N VAL A 204 13.82 8.43 -1.06
CA VAL A 204 14.05 9.40 0.03
C VAL A 204 14.49 8.69 1.31
N GLY A 205 13.80 7.61 1.72
CA GLY A 205 14.16 6.82 2.89
C GLY A 205 15.57 6.24 2.79
N ALA A 206 15.91 5.69 1.62
CA ALA A 206 17.26 5.14 1.39
C ALA A 206 18.34 6.21 1.53
N LEU A 207 18.10 7.43 1.03
CA LEU A 207 19.04 8.55 1.15
C LEU A 207 19.17 9.07 2.59
N ILE A 208 18.08 9.07 3.37
CA ILE A 208 18.09 9.57 4.76
C ILE A 208 19.03 8.74 5.62
N LEU A 209 18.90 7.41 5.59
CA LEU A 209 19.71 6.55 6.45
C LEU A 209 21.02 6.09 5.83
N SER A 210 21.23 6.19 4.51
CA SER A 210 22.55 5.87 3.92
C SER A 210 23.69 6.73 4.45
N SER A 211 23.38 7.91 5.01
CA SER A 211 24.35 8.92 5.44
C SER A 211 24.39 9.11 6.97
N ALA A 212 23.65 8.30 7.73
CA ALA A 212 23.53 8.42 9.18
C ALA A 212 23.62 7.05 9.87
N PRO A 213 24.15 6.98 11.10
CA PRO A 213 24.11 5.75 11.89
C PRO A 213 22.65 5.27 12.05
N PRO A 214 22.38 3.95 11.96
CA PRO A 214 21.05 3.43 12.20
C PRO A 214 20.56 3.80 13.60
N ASN A 215 19.35 4.37 13.68
CA ASN A 215 18.65 4.57 14.95
C ASN A 215 17.44 3.66 14.97
N GLU A 216 17.51 2.64 15.82
CA GLU A 216 16.49 1.60 15.88
C GLU A 216 15.10 2.11 16.24
N LEU A 217 14.99 3.14 17.09
CA LEU A 217 13.71 3.72 17.47
C LEU A 217 13.08 4.50 16.30
N ILE A 218 13.91 5.15 15.47
CA ILE A 218 13.43 5.83 14.25
C ILE A 218 12.92 4.79 13.24
N ILE A 219 13.63 3.68 13.09
CA ILE A 219 13.23 2.58 12.21
C ILE A 219 11.92 1.96 12.72
N ASP A 220 11.79 1.70 14.01
CA ASP A 220 10.57 1.15 14.63
C ASP A 220 9.35 2.07 14.42
N VAL A 221 9.51 3.38 14.65
CA VAL A 221 8.45 4.37 14.40
C VAL A 221 8.07 4.41 12.92
N ALA A 222 9.04 4.30 12.01
CA ALA A 222 8.78 4.26 10.58
C ALA A 222 8.04 2.97 10.16
N MET A 223 8.47 1.80 10.66
CA MET A 223 7.81 0.51 10.45
C MET A 223 6.40 0.49 11.02
N THR A 224 6.20 1.08 12.19
CA THR A 224 4.87 1.25 12.79
C THR A 224 3.97 2.11 11.92
N SER A 225 4.50 3.23 11.41
CA SER A 225 3.76 4.11 10.50
C SER A 225 3.44 3.39 9.18
N ALA A 226 4.36 2.58 8.68
CA ALA A 226 4.16 1.72 7.52
C ALA A 226 3.01 0.73 7.75
N ALA A 227 3.04 -0.05 8.84
CA ALA A 227 1.97 -0.98 9.20
C ALA A 227 0.61 -0.27 9.33
N ALA A 228 0.56 0.87 10.03
CA ALA A 228 -0.64 1.70 10.18
C ALA A 228 -1.20 2.18 8.83
N SER A 229 -0.32 2.57 7.91
CA SER A 229 -0.71 3.03 6.57
C SER A 229 -1.24 1.90 5.67
N ILE A 230 -0.67 0.70 5.78
CA ILE A 230 -1.13 -0.48 5.05
C ILE A 230 -2.50 -0.90 5.57
N ILE A 231 -2.69 -1.05 6.89
CA ILE A 231 -3.99 -1.49 7.42
C ILE A 231 -5.11 -0.49 7.07
N TYR A 232 -4.81 0.81 7.10
CA TYR A 232 -5.72 1.85 6.61
C TYR A 232 -6.09 1.64 5.13
N SER A 233 -5.10 1.31 4.29
CA SER A 233 -5.27 1.03 2.87
C SER A 233 -6.07 -0.25 2.63
N VAL A 234 -5.83 -1.32 3.39
CA VAL A 234 -6.59 -2.58 3.37
C VAL A 234 -8.07 -2.32 3.61
N PHE A 235 -8.42 -1.58 4.69
CA PHE A 235 -9.81 -1.26 4.98
C PHE A 235 -10.45 -0.41 3.88
N ASN A 236 -9.74 0.61 3.40
CA ASN A 236 -10.20 1.45 2.30
C ASN A 236 -10.22 0.74 0.94
N MET A 237 -9.58 -0.41 0.79
CA MET A 237 -9.71 -1.21 -0.42
C MET A 237 -10.90 -2.16 -0.32
N ASN A 238 -10.96 -2.90 0.79
CA ASN A 238 -11.95 -3.96 1.00
C ASN A 238 -13.38 -3.41 1.19
N LEU A 239 -13.56 -2.26 1.85
CA LEU A 239 -14.86 -1.61 1.90
C LEU A 239 -15.38 -1.22 0.49
N SER A 240 -14.48 -1.02 -0.49
CA SER A 240 -14.82 -0.60 -1.87
C SER A 240 -15.21 -1.83 -2.67
N ALA A 241 -14.41 -2.89 -2.52
CA ALA A 241 -14.68 -4.21 -3.08
C ALA A 241 -16.05 -4.75 -2.65
N MET A 242 -16.38 -4.67 -1.35
CA MET A 242 -17.66 -5.14 -0.82
C MET A 242 -18.86 -4.46 -1.51
N GLY A 243 -18.79 -3.13 -1.70
CA GLY A 243 -19.83 -2.39 -2.41
C GLY A 243 -19.96 -2.82 -3.87
N GLN A 244 -18.85 -3.08 -4.56
CA GLN A 244 -18.84 -3.56 -5.95
C GLN A 244 -19.42 -4.97 -6.08
N LEU A 245 -19.15 -5.85 -5.11
CA LEU A 245 -19.67 -7.21 -5.02
C LEU A 245 -21.12 -7.30 -4.52
N LYS A 246 -21.78 -6.17 -4.26
CA LYS A 246 -23.16 -6.11 -3.71
C LYS A 246 -23.31 -6.88 -2.39
N GLY A 247 -22.24 -6.94 -1.59
CA GLY A 247 -22.26 -7.64 -0.31
C GLY A 247 -22.17 -9.17 -0.41
N ASP A 248 -21.82 -9.75 -1.56
CA ASP A 248 -21.60 -11.20 -1.68
C ASP A 248 -20.40 -11.64 -0.81
N PRO A 249 -20.63 -12.39 0.28
CA PRO A 249 -19.58 -12.74 1.22
C PRO A 249 -18.62 -13.78 0.65
N VAL A 250 -19.11 -14.70 -0.18
CA VAL A 250 -18.29 -15.80 -0.72
C VAL A 250 -17.25 -15.25 -1.66
N ARG A 251 -17.67 -14.41 -2.63
CA ARG A 251 -16.75 -13.79 -3.58
C ARG A 251 -15.77 -12.84 -2.91
N PHE A 252 -16.24 -12.12 -1.90
CA PHE A 252 -15.41 -11.19 -1.14
C PHE A 252 -14.29 -11.91 -0.39
N TRP A 253 -14.62 -12.88 0.47
CA TRP A 253 -13.64 -13.61 1.24
C TRP A 253 -12.72 -14.45 0.36
N PHE A 254 -13.27 -15.14 -0.64
CA PHE A 254 -12.45 -15.88 -1.60
C PHE A 254 -11.39 -14.98 -2.26
N SER A 255 -11.77 -13.77 -2.67
CA SER A 255 -10.84 -12.84 -3.32
C SER A 255 -9.76 -12.33 -2.36
N ILE A 256 -10.13 -11.98 -1.11
CA ILE A 256 -9.16 -11.58 -0.08
C ILE A 256 -8.15 -12.72 0.15
N PHE A 257 -8.63 -13.94 0.40
CA PHE A 257 -7.75 -15.08 0.66
C PHE A 257 -6.88 -15.42 -0.54
N LEU A 258 -7.39 -15.30 -1.77
CA LEU A 258 -6.59 -15.46 -2.97
C LEU A 258 -5.44 -14.45 -3.01
N GLY A 259 -5.70 -13.18 -2.66
CA GLY A 259 -4.65 -12.16 -2.55
C GLY A 259 -3.59 -12.51 -1.50
N PHE A 260 -4.04 -12.95 -0.32
CA PHE A 260 -3.15 -13.37 0.76
C PHE A 260 -2.27 -14.57 0.35
N ILE A 261 -2.84 -15.57 -0.33
CA ILE A 261 -2.09 -16.73 -0.85
C ILE A 261 -1.08 -16.32 -1.92
N ILE A 262 -1.45 -15.39 -2.81
CA ILE A 262 -0.51 -14.85 -3.81
C ILE A 262 0.65 -14.16 -3.12
N ALA A 263 0.40 -13.37 -2.06
CA ALA A 263 1.44 -12.72 -1.28
C ALA A 263 2.41 -13.74 -0.66
N ILE A 264 1.89 -14.77 0.01
CA ILE A 264 2.70 -15.87 0.56
C ILE A 264 3.52 -16.56 -0.54
N ALA A 265 2.91 -16.85 -1.69
CA ALA A 265 3.58 -17.55 -2.77
C ALA A 265 4.75 -16.72 -3.35
N VAL A 266 4.55 -15.41 -3.47
CA VAL A 266 5.59 -14.46 -3.87
C VAL A 266 6.73 -14.43 -2.86
N GLU A 267 6.40 -14.32 -1.56
CA GLU A 267 7.38 -14.28 -0.47
C GLU A 267 8.18 -15.60 -0.39
N THR A 268 7.49 -16.72 -0.50
CA THR A 268 8.13 -18.06 -0.53
C THR A 268 9.05 -18.20 -1.74
N ALA A 269 8.62 -17.74 -2.91
CA ALA A 269 9.47 -17.78 -4.10
C ALA A 269 10.74 -16.96 -3.90
N LEU A 270 10.63 -15.76 -3.31
CA LEU A 270 11.78 -14.92 -2.97
C LEU A 270 12.74 -15.61 -2.00
N ALA A 271 12.21 -16.21 -0.93
CA ALA A 271 13.02 -16.95 0.03
C ALA A 271 13.79 -18.13 -0.62
N THR A 272 13.19 -18.80 -1.61
CA THR A 272 13.84 -19.92 -2.31
C THR A 272 14.89 -19.51 -3.34
N MET A 273 14.94 -18.24 -3.75
CA MET A 273 15.87 -17.78 -4.77
C MET A 273 17.34 -17.79 -4.32
N ASN A 274 17.64 -18.09 -3.05
CA ASN A 274 18.99 -18.30 -2.51
C ASN A 274 19.97 -17.25 -3.06
N LEU A 275 19.53 -15.98 -3.07
CA LEU A 275 20.33 -14.90 -3.63
C LEU A 275 21.68 -14.91 -2.89
N PRO A 276 22.80 -15.18 -3.58
CA PRO A 276 24.09 -15.19 -2.93
C PRO A 276 24.37 -13.75 -2.51
N ILE A 277 24.35 -13.53 -1.20
CA ILE A 277 24.84 -12.33 -0.53
C ILE A 277 26.36 -12.48 -0.40
#